data_AF-A0A651G6W2-F1
#
_entry.id   AF-A0A651G6W2-F1
#
_cell.length_a   1.000
_cell.length_b   1.000
_cell.length_c   1.000
_cell.angle_alpha   90.00
_cell.angle_beta   90.00
_cell.angle_gamma   90.00
#
_symmetry.space_group_name_H-M   'P 1'
#
loop_
_entity.id
_entity.type
_entity.pdbx_description
1 polymer ?
#
loop_
_entity_poly.entity_id
_entity_poly.type
_entity_poly.pdbx_seq_one_letter_code
_entity_poly.pdbx_strand_id
1 'polypeptide(L)'
;MPYVQRREGRVVGLYANEQPGYAEEFLAEDHPEVLAFLTPPETLDAYAARRRWEIETGGLVVGGAAIRTDRESQALINGALSLVQTDPTATIEFKGAAGWSTLDAAQMTAIALAVGRHVQKAFSAERTISEAIASQEITTVEEIDDTFAALMAP
;
A
#
# COMPACT_ATOMS: atom_id res chain seq x y z
N MET A 1 8.67 -6.13 -33.85
CA MET A 1 7.54 -5.67 -34.68
C MET A 1 6.31 -6.55 -34.43
N PRO A 2 5.42 -6.18 -33.50
CA PRO A 2 4.36 -7.07 -33.02
C PRO A 2 3.11 -7.06 -33.91
N TYR A 3 2.63 -8.26 -34.22
CA TYR A 3 1.29 -8.52 -34.72
C TYR A 3 0.35 -8.72 -33.54
N VAL A 4 -0.84 -8.14 -33.61
CA VAL A 4 -1.79 -8.13 -32.49
C VAL A 4 -2.96 -9.07 -32.74
N GLN A 5 -3.34 -9.83 -31.71
CA GLN A 5 -4.61 -10.53 -31.67
C GLN A 5 -5.66 -9.65 -31.01
N ARG A 6 -6.82 -9.51 -31.65
CA ARG A 6 -7.96 -8.79 -31.09
C ARG A 6 -9.06 -9.71 -30.59
N ARG A 7 -9.72 -9.32 -29.51
CA ARG A 7 -11.00 -9.86 -29.07
C ARG A 7 -11.87 -8.70 -28.56
N GLU A 8 -13.09 -8.60 -29.08
CA GLU A 8 -14.03 -7.53 -28.71
C GLU A 8 -13.41 -6.12 -28.83
N GLY A 9 -12.61 -5.91 -29.87
CA GLY A 9 -11.93 -4.63 -30.15
C GLY A 9 -10.64 -4.37 -29.36
N ARG A 10 -10.30 -5.20 -28.36
CA ARG A 10 -9.10 -5.04 -27.52
C ARG A 10 -7.97 -5.97 -27.94
N VAL A 11 -6.73 -5.49 -27.79
CA VAL A 11 -5.53 -6.34 -27.92
C VAL A 11 -5.51 -7.34 -26.77
N VAL A 12 -5.44 -8.64 -27.09
CA VAL A 12 -5.38 -9.75 -26.13
C VAL A 12 -4.13 -10.63 -26.30
N GLY A 13 -3.32 -10.36 -27.30
CA GLY A 13 -2.05 -11.04 -27.54
C GLY A 13 -1.15 -10.26 -28.49
N LEU A 14 0.17 -10.40 -28.31
CA LEU A 14 1.21 -9.83 -29.18
C LEU A 14 2.10 -10.95 -29.70
N TYR A 15 2.40 -10.92 -30.99
CA TYR A 15 3.14 -11.97 -31.69
C TYR A 15 4.28 -11.36 -32.51
N ALA A 16 5.45 -12.00 -32.49
CA ALA A 16 6.60 -11.51 -33.26
C ALA A 16 6.41 -11.61 -34.79
N ASN A 17 5.50 -12.48 -35.25
CA ASN A 17 5.21 -12.75 -36.66
C ASN A 17 3.69 -12.87 -36.87
N GLU A 18 3.24 -12.64 -38.10
CA GLU A 18 1.86 -12.84 -38.53
C GLU A 18 1.39 -14.27 -38.17
N GLN A 19 0.22 -14.36 -37.52
CA GLN A 19 -0.46 -15.62 -37.23
C GLN A 19 -1.77 -15.66 -38.01
N PRO A 20 -1.82 -16.32 -39.17
CA PRO A 20 -3.01 -16.37 -40.00
C PRO A 20 -4.25 -16.83 -39.22
N GLY A 21 -5.34 -16.07 -39.32
CA GLY A 21 -6.59 -16.29 -38.60
C GLY A 21 -6.59 -15.90 -37.12
N TYR A 22 -5.49 -15.37 -36.57
CA TYR A 22 -5.36 -15.02 -35.15
C TYR A 22 -4.80 -13.60 -34.92
N ALA A 23 -3.63 -13.29 -35.48
CA ALA A 23 -2.91 -12.04 -35.29
C ALA A 23 -2.28 -11.60 -36.62
N GLU A 24 -3.08 -10.92 -37.44
CA GLU A 24 -2.70 -10.46 -38.77
C GLU A 24 -2.47 -8.95 -38.83
N GLU A 25 -2.94 -8.21 -37.82
CA GLU A 25 -2.77 -6.76 -37.74
C GLU A 25 -1.41 -6.41 -37.15
N PHE A 26 -0.59 -5.70 -37.93
CA PHE A 26 0.65 -5.13 -37.44
C PHE A 26 0.40 -3.81 -36.71
N LEU A 27 0.92 -3.68 -35.49
CA LEU A 27 1.02 -2.41 -34.77
C LEU A 27 2.48 -2.15 -34.41
N ALA A 28 2.91 -0.89 -34.51
CA ALA A 28 4.26 -0.50 -34.10
C ALA A 28 4.47 -0.72 -32.59
N GLU A 29 5.71 -0.93 -32.17
CA GLU A 29 6.03 -1.22 -30.76
C GLU A 29 5.66 -0.06 -29.82
N ASP A 30 5.68 1.16 -30.32
CA ASP A 30 5.28 2.39 -29.64
C ASP A 30 3.79 2.73 -29.81
N HIS A 31 3.01 1.87 -30.47
CA HIS A 31 1.57 2.09 -30.62
C HIS A 31 0.88 2.05 -29.24
N PRO A 32 -0.04 2.98 -28.93
CA PRO A 32 -0.65 3.08 -27.60
C PRO A 32 -1.28 1.77 -27.09
N GLU A 33 -1.94 1.00 -27.95
CA GLU A 33 -2.54 -0.28 -27.56
C GLU A 33 -1.50 -1.38 -27.29
N VAL A 34 -0.36 -1.35 -27.98
CA VAL A 34 0.76 -2.28 -27.73
C VAL A 34 1.41 -1.93 -26.39
N LEU A 35 1.66 -0.64 -26.16
CA LEU A 35 2.17 -0.15 -24.88
C LEU A 35 1.21 -0.48 -23.73
N ALA A 36 -0.09 -0.29 -23.89
CA ALA A 36 -1.10 -0.63 -22.89
C ALA A 36 -1.19 -2.15 -22.61
N PHE A 37 -0.96 -3.00 -23.61
CA PHE A 37 -0.89 -4.44 -23.40
C PHE A 37 0.38 -4.86 -22.66
N LEU A 38 1.52 -4.29 -23.03
CA LEU A 38 2.83 -4.56 -22.40
C LEU A 38 2.94 -3.95 -21.01
N THR A 39 2.22 -2.86 -20.76
CA THR A 39 2.23 -2.09 -19.52
C THR A 39 0.78 -1.74 -19.17
N PRO A 40 -0.02 -2.72 -18.72
CA PRO A 40 -1.41 -2.47 -18.37
C PRO A 40 -1.47 -1.40 -17.26
N PRO A 41 -2.42 -0.47 -17.34
CA PRO A 41 -2.60 0.52 -16.29
C PRO A 41 -2.87 -0.18 -14.95
N GLU A 42 -2.35 0.38 -13.86
CA GLU A 42 -2.64 -0.08 -12.50
C GLU A 42 -4.16 -0.06 -12.26
N THR A 43 -4.71 -1.12 -11.65
CA THR A 43 -6.13 -1.15 -11.27
C THR A 43 -6.37 -0.26 -10.05
N LEU A 44 -7.60 0.22 -9.86
CA LEU A 44 -7.96 1.00 -8.67
C LEU A 44 -7.68 0.23 -7.37
N ASP A 45 -7.93 -1.09 -7.33
CA ASP A 45 -7.59 -1.93 -6.17
C ASP A 45 -6.08 -2.00 -5.90
N ALA A 46 -5.27 -2.13 -6.96
CA ALA A 46 -3.81 -2.14 -6.82
C ALA A 46 -3.29 -0.78 -6.33
N TYR A 47 -3.84 0.31 -6.86
CA TYR A 47 -3.54 1.67 -6.41
C TYR A 47 -3.91 1.86 -4.93
N ALA A 48 -5.12 1.44 -4.52
CA ALA A 48 -5.58 1.53 -3.13
C ALA A 48 -4.67 0.73 -2.18
N ALA A 49 -4.28 -0.48 -2.57
CA ALA A 49 -3.36 -1.32 -1.80
C ALA A 49 -1.97 -0.68 -1.67
N ARG A 50 -1.43 -0.09 -2.75
CA ARG A 50 -0.16 0.67 -2.70
C ARG A 50 -0.28 1.87 -1.78
N ARG A 51 -1.38 2.63 -1.88
CA ARG A 51 -1.59 3.83 -1.06
C ARG A 51 -1.69 3.50 0.43
N ARG A 52 -2.41 2.42 0.78
CA ARG A 52 -2.45 1.89 2.15
C ARG A 52 -1.08 1.47 2.65
N TRP A 53 -0.20 0.92 1.80
CA TRP A 53 1.18 0.60 2.17
C TRP A 53 2.01 1.85 2.49
N GLU A 54 1.89 2.90 1.68
CA GLU A 54 2.59 4.16 1.93
C GLU A 54 2.15 4.76 3.28
N ILE A 55 0.86 4.70 3.57
CA ILE A 55 0.31 5.20 4.83
C ILE A 55 0.76 4.33 6.01
N GLU A 56 0.64 2.99 5.93
CA GLU A 56 1.02 2.10 7.03
C GLU A 56 2.50 2.23 7.39
N THR A 57 3.37 2.49 6.40
CA THR A 57 4.83 2.57 6.57
C THR A 57 5.38 3.99 6.72
N GLY A 58 4.56 5.01 6.49
CA GLY A 58 4.96 6.42 6.47
C GLY A 58 5.31 7.03 7.83
N GLY A 59 5.16 6.29 8.92
CA GLY A 59 5.37 6.76 10.29
C GLY A 59 4.13 7.42 10.90
N LEU A 60 4.21 7.69 12.20
CA LEU A 60 3.21 8.48 12.93
C LEU A 60 3.87 9.34 14.01
N VAL A 61 3.12 10.29 14.56
CA VAL A 61 3.54 11.08 15.73
C VAL A 61 2.83 10.58 16.98
N VAL A 62 3.58 10.21 18.01
CA VAL A 62 3.06 9.80 19.33
C VAL A 62 3.62 10.73 20.39
N GLY A 63 2.77 11.51 21.06
CA GLY A 63 3.21 12.44 22.11
C GLY A 63 4.24 13.49 21.65
N GLY A 64 4.20 13.88 20.37
CA GLY A 64 5.17 14.79 19.76
C GLY A 64 6.45 14.13 19.21
N ALA A 65 6.64 12.82 19.42
CA ALA A 65 7.77 12.07 18.88
C ALA A 65 7.40 11.38 17.55
N ALA A 66 8.28 11.48 16.55
CA ALA A 66 8.15 10.75 15.30
C ALA A 66 8.55 9.28 15.47
N ILE A 67 7.60 8.38 15.22
CA ILE A 67 7.76 6.93 15.29
C ILE A 67 7.75 6.36 13.88
N ARG A 68 8.78 5.57 13.55
CA ARG A 68 8.84 4.82 12.29
C ARG A 68 7.86 3.66 12.32
N THR A 69 7.17 3.43 11.21
CA THR A 69 6.21 2.32 11.05
C THR A 69 6.49 1.46 9.83
N ASP A 70 7.71 1.50 9.27
CA ASP A 70 8.11 0.45 8.35
C ASP A 70 8.00 -0.93 9.02
N ARG A 71 7.89 -1.98 8.21
CA ARG A 71 7.55 -3.33 8.71
C ARG A 71 8.58 -3.87 9.71
N GLU A 72 9.85 -3.52 9.56
CA GLU A 72 10.88 -3.87 10.53
C GLU A 72 10.63 -3.17 11.87
N SER A 73 10.36 -1.87 11.84
CA SER A 73 10.00 -1.09 13.05
C SER A 73 8.74 -1.63 13.73
N GLN A 74 7.70 -2.00 12.97
CA GLN A 74 6.49 -2.63 13.54
C GLN A 74 6.82 -3.94 14.26
N ALA A 75 7.66 -4.79 13.65
CA ALA A 75 8.08 -6.05 14.25
C ALA A 75 8.90 -5.85 15.54
N LEU A 76 9.85 -4.91 15.53
CA LEU A 76 10.66 -4.57 16.70
C LEU A 76 9.81 -4.01 17.85
N ILE A 77 8.85 -3.13 17.54
CA ILE A 77 7.92 -2.56 18.53
C ILE A 77 7.05 -3.65 19.15
N ASN A 78 6.56 -4.61 18.36
CA ASN A 78 5.81 -5.75 18.89
C ASN A 78 6.69 -6.67 19.76
N GLY A 79 7.96 -6.88 19.39
CA GLY A 79 8.91 -7.61 20.22
C GLY A 79 9.17 -6.93 21.57
N ALA A 80 9.35 -5.60 21.56
CA ALA A 80 9.52 -4.80 22.76
C ALA A 80 8.27 -4.80 23.64
N LEU A 81 7.07 -4.73 23.05
CA LEU A 81 5.80 -4.90 23.75
C LEU A 81 5.73 -6.26 24.45
N SER A 82 6.05 -7.34 23.75
CA SER A 82 6.05 -8.71 24.32
C SER A 82 7.00 -8.84 25.51
N LEU A 83 8.19 -8.22 25.42
CA LEU A 83 9.15 -8.18 26.52
C LEU A 83 8.56 -7.48 27.76
N VAL A 84 8.04 -6.26 27.63
CA VAL A 84 7.50 -5.51 28.78
C VAL A 84 6.20 -6.07 29.34
N GLN A 85 5.45 -6.86 28.56
CA GLN A 85 4.31 -7.63 29.05
C GLN A 85 4.74 -8.81 29.92
N THR A 86 5.87 -9.42 29.60
CA THR A 86 6.43 -10.56 30.34
C THR A 86 7.21 -10.10 31.58
N ASP A 87 7.95 -9.00 31.47
CA ASP A 87 8.67 -8.34 32.55
C ASP A 87 8.30 -6.84 32.60
N PRO A 88 7.28 -6.47 33.39
CA PRO A 88 6.85 -5.07 33.51
C PRO A 88 7.87 -4.13 34.17
N THR A 89 8.97 -4.66 34.72
CA THR A 89 10.06 -3.86 35.29
C THR A 89 11.17 -3.58 34.29
N ALA A 90 11.15 -4.21 33.12
CA ALA A 90 12.12 -3.98 32.06
C ALA A 90 12.00 -2.57 31.47
N THR A 91 13.13 -2.03 31.05
CA THR A 91 13.21 -0.81 30.24
C THR A 91 13.66 -1.15 28.82
N ILE A 92 13.20 -0.37 27.85
CA ILE A 92 13.56 -0.52 26.45
C ILE A 92 14.46 0.63 26.03
N GLU A 93 15.66 0.32 25.59
CA GLU A 93 16.53 1.27 24.89
C GLU A 93 16.03 1.44 23.46
N PHE A 94 15.16 2.43 23.27
CA PHE A 94 14.46 2.67 22.02
C PHE A 94 15.24 3.66 21.15
N LYS A 95 15.52 3.28 19.90
CA LYS A 95 16.13 4.16 18.90
C LYS A 95 15.05 4.74 17.99
N GLY A 96 14.52 5.91 18.37
CA GLY A 96 13.57 6.66 17.57
C GLY A 96 14.25 7.53 16.50
N ALA A 97 13.43 8.25 15.72
CA ALA A 97 13.93 9.18 14.70
C ALA A 97 14.77 10.34 15.31
N ALA A 98 14.48 10.71 16.56
CA ALA A 98 15.19 11.76 17.29
C ALA A 98 16.44 11.27 18.06
N GLY A 99 16.75 9.96 18.02
CA GLY A 99 17.88 9.38 18.75
C GLY A 99 17.45 8.31 19.76
N TRP A 100 18.31 8.05 20.75
CA TRP A 100 18.09 7.05 21.79
C TRP A 100 17.23 7.61 22.92
N SER A 101 16.34 6.77 23.45
CA SER A 101 15.52 7.04 24.63
C SER A 101 15.29 5.75 25.43
N THR A 102 15.37 5.84 26.75
CA THR A 102 14.95 4.75 27.63
C THR A 102 13.45 4.86 27.89
N LEU A 103 12.69 3.81 27.55
CA LEU A 103 11.25 3.73 27.76
C LEU A 103 10.91 2.73 28.84
N ASP A 104 9.95 3.07 29.70
CA ASP A 104 9.34 2.11 30.61
C ASP A 104 8.25 1.26 29.90
N ALA A 105 7.73 0.25 30.62
CA ALA A 105 6.69 -0.64 30.12
C ALA A 105 5.41 0.09 29.68
N ALA A 106 5.01 1.16 30.38
CA ALA A 106 3.81 1.92 30.06
C ALA A 106 3.99 2.73 28.77
N GLN A 107 5.14 3.39 28.62
CA GLN A 107 5.52 4.15 27.43
C GLN A 107 5.65 3.25 26.20
N MET A 108 6.32 2.11 26.34
CA MET A 108 6.44 1.15 25.24
C MET A 108 5.07 0.60 24.82
N THR A 109 4.21 0.29 25.78
CA THR A 109 2.84 -0.15 25.51
C THR A 109 2.03 0.91 24.77
N ALA A 110 2.12 2.17 25.18
CA ALA A 110 1.42 3.27 24.53
C ALA A 110 1.85 3.44 23.05
N ILE A 111 3.16 3.37 22.78
CA ILE A 111 3.69 3.43 21.40
C ILE A 111 3.20 2.23 20.58
N ALA A 112 3.29 1.01 21.12
CA ALA A 112 2.85 -0.19 20.40
C ALA A 112 1.36 -0.15 20.06
N LEU A 113 0.52 0.32 20.97
CA LEU A 113 -0.92 0.52 20.72
C LEU A 113 -1.17 1.59 19.65
N ALA A 114 -0.43 2.70 19.68
CA ALA A 114 -0.56 3.75 18.67
C ALA A 114 -0.19 3.25 17.27
N VAL A 115 0.92 2.52 17.15
CA VAL A 115 1.36 1.89 15.89
C VAL A 115 0.34 0.86 15.41
N GLY A 116 -0.11 -0.04 16.28
CA GLY A 116 -1.11 -1.06 15.92
C GLY A 116 -2.43 -0.45 15.44
N ARG A 117 -2.90 0.62 16.09
CA ARG A 117 -4.11 1.35 15.67
C ARG A 117 -3.90 2.06 14.33
N HIS A 118 -2.73 2.66 14.10
CA HIS A 118 -2.40 3.30 12.82
C HIS A 118 -2.47 2.31 11.65
N VAL A 119 -1.79 1.17 11.79
CA VAL A 119 -1.81 0.09 10.79
C VAL A 119 -3.23 -0.42 10.58
N GLN A 120 -3.97 -0.70 11.65
CA GLN A 120 -5.35 -1.17 11.56
C GLN A 120 -6.27 -0.14 10.88
N LYS A 121 -6.08 1.16 11.15
CA LYS A 121 -6.83 2.25 10.51
C LYS A 121 -6.55 2.31 9.01
N ALA A 122 -5.30 2.13 8.59
CA ALA A 122 -4.91 2.07 7.18
C ALA A 122 -5.60 0.90 6.44
N PHE A 123 -5.59 -0.31 7.01
CA PHE A 123 -6.30 -1.47 6.43
C PHE A 123 -7.83 -1.31 6.44
N SER A 124 -8.39 -0.67 7.47
CA SER A 124 -9.82 -0.40 7.53
C SER A 124 -10.23 0.59 6.43
N ALA A 125 -9.40 1.61 6.17
CA ALA A 125 -9.62 2.55 5.08
C ALA A 125 -9.54 1.89 3.70
N GLU A 126 -8.54 1.04 3.45
CA GLU A 126 -8.44 0.26 2.21
C GLU A 126 -9.68 -0.62 2.00
N ARG A 127 -10.17 -1.31 3.04
CA ARG A 127 -11.40 -2.10 2.95
C ARG A 127 -12.59 -1.24 2.51
N THR A 128 -12.81 -0.08 3.13
CA THR A 128 -13.90 0.83 2.74
C THR A 128 -13.76 1.28 1.29
N ILE A 129 -12.54 1.59 0.85
CA ILE A 129 -12.27 2.01 -0.53
C ILE A 129 -12.51 0.86 -1.52
N SER A 130 -12.06 -0.37 -1.21
CA SER A 130 -12.34 -1.54 -2.06
C SER A 130 -13.83 -1.84 -2.18
N GLU A 131 -14.61 -1.66 -1.11
CA GLU A 131 -16.08 -1.80 -1.15
C GLU A 131 -16.73 -0.72 -2.04
N ALA A 132 -16.20 0.52 -2.01
CA ALA A 132 -16.65 1.61 -2.86
C ALA A 132 -16.25 1.44 -4.34
N ILE A 133 -15.06 0.89 -4.62
CA ILE A 133 -14.63 0.52 -5.98
C ILE A 133 -15.55 -0.58 -6.53
N ALA A 134 -15.83 -1.62 -5.74
CA ALA A 134 -16.69 -2.73 -6.15
C ALA A 134 -18.14 -2.31 -6.44
N SER A 135 -18.64 -1.29 -5.73
CA SER A 135 -19.96 -0.70 -5.95
C SER A 135 -19.97 0.42 -7.01
N GLN A 136 -18.83 0.70 -7.64
CA GLN A 136 -18.64 1.78 -8.63
C GLN A 136 -18.91 3.19 -8.09
N GLU A 137 -18.83 3.39 -6.78
CA GLU A 137 -18.87 4.71 -6.14
C GLU A 137 -17.53 5.44 -6.27
N ILE A 138 -16.42 4.70 -6.25
CA ILE A 138 -15.07 5.18 -6.58
C ILE A 138 -14.70 4.65 -7.96
N THR A 139 -14.36 5.57 -8.87
CA THR A 139 -13.99 5.26 -10.26
C THR A 139 -12.67 5.86 -10.70
N THR A 140 -12.04 6.66 -9.83
CA THR A 140 -10.78 7.37 -10.11
C THR A 140 -9.79 7.24 -8.96
N VAL A 141 -8.51 7.49 -9.25
CA VAL A 141 -7.45 7.52 -8.23
C VAL A 141 -7.53 8.74 -7.32
N GLU A 142 -8.08 9.86 -7.79
CA GLU A 142 -8.28 11.08 -7.01
C GLU A 142 -9.30 10.84 -5.87
N GLU A 143 -10.41 10.16 -6.18
CA GLU A 143 -11.39 9.75 -5.17
C GLU A 143 -10.80 8.80 -4.12
N ILE A 144 -9.86 7.93 -4.50
CA ILE A 144 -9.12 7.06 -3.57
C ILE A 144 -8.28 7.92 -2.61
N ASP A 145 -7.51 8.85 -3.14
CA ASP A 145 -6.63 9.71 -2.34
C ASP A 145 -7.43 10.61 -1.38
N ASP A 146 -8.52 11.19 -1.85
CA ASP A 146 -9.43 11.99 -1.02
C ASP A 146 -10.08 11.15 0.09
N THR A 147 -10.51 9.93 -0.23
CA THR A 147 -11.10 9.01 0.76
C THR A 147 -10.07 8.60 1.81
N PHE A 148 -8.84 8.28 1.41
CA PHE A 148 -7.76 8.03 2.37
C PHE A 148 -7.48 9.27 3.23
N ALA A 149 -7.42 10.46 2.66
CA ALA A 149 -7.19 11.70 3.40
C ALA A 149 -8.30 11.94 4.46
N ALA A 150 -9.56 11.73 4.09
CA ALA A 150 -10.69 11.85 5.00
C ALA A 150 -10.67 10.80 6.11
N LEU A 151 -10.43 9.53 5.77
CA LEU A 151 -10.45 8.44 6.74
C LEU A 151 -9.22 8.43 7.66
N MET A 152 -8.06 8.89 7.18
CA MET A 152 -6.81 8.87 7.93
C MET A 152 -6.54 10.13 8.74
N ALA A 153 -7.34 11.21 8.57
CA ALA A 153 -7.25 12.42 9.37
C ALA A 153 -7.20 12.12 10.89
N PRO A 154 -6.37 12.85 11.66
CA PRO A 154 -6.13 12.59 13.08
C PRO A 154 -7.37 12.75 13.96
#